data_AF-A0A2V7Q7T9-F1
#
_entry.id   AF-A0A2V7Q7T9-F1
#
_cell.length_a   1.000
_cell.length_b   1.000
_cell.length_c   1.000
_cell.angle_alpha   90.00
_cell.angle_beta   90.00
_cell.angle_gamma   90.00
#
_symmetry.space_group_name_H-M   'P 1'
#
loop_
_entity.id
_entity.type
_entity.pdbx_description
1 polymer ?
#
loop_
_entity_poly.entity_id
_entity_poly.type
_entity_poly.pdbx_seq_one_letter_code
_entity_poly.pdbx_strand_id
1 'polypeptide(L)'
;MRSSLPVLLALVTLAAPLAGQAPPGHVYWAGFYQALPGKAAAYNKALTDIADPVLDELVRRKLMVSHVQLAQYSGAGENTNLVILEFPNWAALDSYEAKLDEASQAVLHKPWS
;
A
#
# COMPACT_ATOMS: atom_id res chain seq x y z
N MET A 1 -21.69 17.68 45.86
CA MET A 1 -20.45 17.32 45.14
C MET A 1 -20.84 16.93 43.72
N ARG A 2 -20.57 17.78 42.71
CA ARG A 2 -20.91 17.47 41.30
C ARG A 2 -19.90 16.45 40.78
N SER A 3 -20.38 15.34 40.25
CA SER A 3 -19.55 14.23 39.79
C SER A 3 -18.71 14.65 38.57
N SER A 4 -17.38 14.63 38.71
CA SER A 4 -16.40 14.94 37.66
C SER A 4 -16.18 13.78 36.67
N LEU A 5 -16.86 12.65 36.88
CA LEU A 5 -16.73 11.43 36.06
C LEU A 5 -16.94 11.64 34.55
N PRO A 6 -17.98 12.37 34.07
CA PRO A 6 -18.25 12.44 32.64
C PRO A 6 -17.15 13.20 31.88
N VAL A 7 -16.52 14.19 32.53
CA VAL A 7 -15.38 14.94 31.95
C VAL A 7 -14.14 14.05 31.85
N LEU A 8 -13.90 13.21 32.86
CA LEU A 8 -12.77 12.29 32.87
C LEU A 8 -12.92 11.22 31.78
N LEU A 9 -14.12 10.66 31.60
CA LEU A 9 -14.43 9.70 30.53
C LEU A 9 -14.30 10.31 29.14
N ALA A 10 -14.69 11.58 28.96
CA ALA A 10 -14.51 12.29 27.69
C ALA A 10 -13.01 12.52 27.35
N LEU A 11 -12.17 12.81 28.34
CA LEU A 11 -10.72 12.98 28.13
C LEU A 11 -10.02 11.65 27.82
N VAL A 12 -10.40 10.57 28.51
CA VAL A 12 -9.82 9.23 28.25
C VAL A 12 -10.20 8.71 26.86
N THR A 13 -11.43 8.96 26.41
CA THR A 13 -11.89 8.56 25.06
C THR A 13 -11.22 9.35 23.94
N LEU A 14 -10.83 10.61 24.18
CA LEU A 14 -10.07 11.42 23.22
C LEU A 14 -8.55 11.13 23.22
N ALA A 15 -7.99 10.67 24.34
CA ALA A 15 -6.56 10.38 24.45
C ALA A 15 -6.16 8.98 23.93
N ALA A 16 -7.08 8.01 24.00
CA ALA A 16 -6.83 6.64 23.53
C ALA A 16 -6.48 6.51 22.02
N PRO A 17 -7.10 7.25 21.07
CA PRO A 17 -6.74 7.15 19.66
C PRO A 17 -5.35 7.71 19.35
N LEU A 18 -4.86 8.69 20.11
CA LEU A 18 -3.54 9.29 19.91
C LEU A 18 -2.39 8.33 20.26
N ALA A 19 -2.59 7.45 21.23
CA ALA A 19 -1.57 6.47 21.64
C ALA A 19 -1.45 5.27 20.66
N GLY A 20 -2.45 5.07 19.79
CA GLY A 20 -2.45 4.03 18.76
C GLY A 20 -2.00 4.53 17.38
N GLN A 21 -1.77 5.83 17.20
CA GLN A 21 -1.27 6.36 15.94
C GLN A 21 0.23 6.03 15.81
N ALA A 22 0.56 5.35 14.72
CA ALA A 22 1.96 5.19 14.34
C ALA A 22 2.62 6.57 14.23
N PRO A 23 3.86 6.73 14.72
CA PRO A 23 4.57 8.00 14.58
C PRO A 23 4.64 8.41 13.09
N PRO A 24 4.67 9.72 12.78
CA PRO A 24 4.86 10.18 11.42
C PRO A 24 6.12 9.56 10.81
N GLY A 25 5.98 8.98 9.62
CA GLY A 25 7.06 8.28 8.96
C GLY A 25 6.58 7.55 7.72
N HIS A 26 7.52 6.84 7.09
CA HIS A 26 7.22 6.03 5.93
C HIS A 26 6.27 4.88 6.30
N VAL A 27 5.32 4.62 5.42
CA VAL A 27 4.30 3.58 5.57
C VAL A 27 4.52 2.53 4.50
N TYR A 28 4.54 1.26 4.92
CA TYR A 28 4.76 0.14 4.01
C TYR A 28 3.46 -0.64 3.83
N TRP A 29 3.06 -0.83 2.58
CA TRP A 29 1.99 -1.75 2.21
C TRP A 29 2.62 -3.01 1.63
N ALA A 30 2.31 -4.17 2.21
CA ALA A 30 2.79 -5.47 1.75
C ALA A 30 1.61 -6.32 1.26
N GLY A 31 1.67 -6.73 0.00
CA GLY A 31 0.67 -7.56 -0.64
C GLY A 31 1.25 -8.92 -1.04
N PHE A 32 0.51 -9.98 -0.77
CA PHE A 32 0.85 -11.33 -1.22
C PHE A 32 -0.19 -11.79 -2.24
N TYR A 33 0.26 -12.36 -3.36
CA TYR A 33 -0.63 -12.99 -4.33
C TYR A 33 -0.04 -14.31 -4.80
N GLN A 34 -0.93 -15.29 -4.93
CA GLN A 34 -0.59 -16.60 -5.44
C GLN A 34 -1.02 -16.69 -6.90
N ALA A 35 -0.07 -16.95 -7.79
CA ALA A 35 -0.41 -17.21 -9.19
C ALA A 35 -1.10 -18.58 -9.30
N LEU A 36 -2.04 -18.66 -10.24
CA LEU A 36 -2.72 -19.93 -10.54
C LEU A 36 -1.69 -20.98 -11.02
N PRO A 37 -1.93 -22.29 -10.76
CA PRO A 37 -1.06 -23.36 -11.23
C PRO A 37 -0.77 -23.25 -12.73
N GLY A 38 0.52 -23.28 -13.11
CA GLY A 38 0.96 -23.13 -14.51
C GLY A 38 0.87 -21.71 -15.09
N LYS A 39 0.51 -20.70 -14.30
CA LYS A 39 0.39 -19.29 -14.75
C LYS A 39 1.43 -18.34 -14.15
N ALA A 40 2.36 -18.85 -13.33
CA ALA A 40 3.39 -18.03 -12.67
C ALA A 40 4.16 -17.11 -13.63
N ALA A 41 4.61 -17.62 -14.77
CA ALA A 41 5.33 -16.80 -15.75
C ALA A 41 4.49 -15.63 -16.31
N ALA A 42 3.19 -15.85 -16.53
CA ALA A 42 2.30 -14.81 -17.02
C ALA A 42 2.03 -13.75 -15.94
N TYR A 43 1.88 -14.17 -14.68
CA TYR A 43 1.76 -13.26 -13.54
C TYR A 43 3.03 -12.42 -13.38
N ASN A 44 4.20 -13.07 -13.36
CA ASN A 44 5.49 -12.40 -13.23
C ASN A 44 5.69 -11.37 -14.35
N LYS A 45 5.33 -11.72 -15.58
CA LYS A 45 5.38 -10.79 -16.71
C LYS A 45 4.40 -9.62 -16.55
N ALA A 46 3.22 -9.83 -15.97
CA ALA A 46 2.29 -8.74 -15.68
C ALA A 46 2.84 -7.78 -14.62
N LEU A 47 3.58 -8.28 -13.62
CA LEU A 47 4.26 -7.42 -12.65
C LEU A 47 5.26 -6.50 -13.33
N THR A 48 6.11 -7.05 -14.19
CA THR A 48 7.18 -6.29 -14.84
C THR A 48 6.70 -5.38 -15.96
N ASP A 49 5.73 -5.84 -16.75
CA ASP A 49 5.36 -5.13 -17.98
C ASP A 49 4.16 -4.20 -17.79
N ILE A 50 3.40 -4.38 -16.71
CA ILE A 50 2.18 -3.61 -16.44
C ILE A 50 2.31 -2.85 -15.12
N ALA A 51 2.61 -3.55 -14.01
CA ALA A 51 2.62 -2.92 -12.70
C ALA A 51 3.84 -2.02 -12.50
N ASP A 52 5.06 -2.48 -12.80
CA ASP A 52 6.30 -1.69 -12.61
C ASP A 52 6.22 -0.31 -13.27
N PRO A 53 5.85 -0.16 -14.57
CA PRO A 53 5.75 1.16 -15.20
C PRO A 53 4.75 2.12 -14.52
N VAL A 54 3.65 1.58 -13.99
CA VAL A 54 2.64 2.39 -13.30
C VAL A 54 3.13 2.82 -11.92
N LEU A 55 3.78 1.91 -11.17
CA LEU A 55 4.36 2.23 -9.87
C LEU A 55 5.55 3.19 -9.99
N ASP A 56 6.38 3.03 -11.03
CA ASP A 56 7.46 3.96 -11.37
C ASP A 56 6.92 5.37 -11.63
N GLU A 57 5.77 5.49 -12.28
CA GLU A 57 5.10 6.78 -12.49
C GLU A 57 4.64 7.40 -11.16
N LEU A 58 4.17 6.61 -10.19
CA LEU A 58 3.83 7.10 -8.85
C LEU A 58 5.08 7.57 -8.09
N VAL A 59 6.20 6.86 -8.22
CA VAL A 59 7.50 7.28 -7.66
C VAL A 59 7.96 8.58 -8.31
N ARG A 60 7.89 8.68 -9.64
CA ARG A 60 8.26 9.89 -10.40
C ARG A 60 7.43 11.11 -10.00
N ARG A 61 6.14 10.91 -9.71
CA ARG A 61 5.22 11.96 -9.21
C ARG A 61 5.38 12.27 -7.73
N LYS A 62 6.28 11.57 -7.01
CA LYS A 62 6.49 11.67 -5.56
C LYS A 62 5.25 11.32 -4.73
N LEU A 63 4.39 10.47 -5.28
CA LEU A 63 3.21 9.92 -4.59
C LEU A 63 3.55 8.61 -3.86
N MET A 64 4.64 7.97 -4.28
CA MET A 64 5.26 6.80 -3.67
C MET A 64 6.77 7.06 -3.49
N VAL A 65 7.38 6.45 -2.49
CA VAL A 65 8.84 6.55 -2.25
C VAL A 65 9.56 5.48 -3.08
N SER A 66 9.13 4.23 -2.96
CA SER A 66 9.72 3.10 -3.67
C SER A 66 8.71 1.96 -3.80
N HIS A 67 9.03 0.99 -4.67
CA HIS A 67 8.31 -0.28 -4.76
C HIS A 67 9.27 -1.43 -5.01
N VAL A 68 8.89 -2.62 -4.56
CA VAL A 68 9.59 -3.88 -4.78
C VAL A 68 8.56 -4.95 -5.11
N GLN A 69 8.71 -5.59 -6.26
CA GLN A 69 7.90 -6.74 -6.67
C GLN A 69 8.78 -7.99 -6.76
N LEU A 70 8.48 -9.00 -5.95
CA LEU A 70 9.20 -10.27 -5.91
C LEU A 70 8.32 -11.37 -6.49
N ALA A 71 8.73 -11.87 -7.65
CA ALA A 71 8.14 -13.04 -8.30
C ALA A 71 8.19 -14.31 -7.42
N GLN A 72 9.21 -14.39 -6.55
CA GLN A 72 9.39 -15.47 -5.59
C GLN A 72 10.28 -14.97 -4.45
N TYR A 73 10.06 -15.46 -3.23
CA TYR A 73 10.93 -15.21 -2.09
C TYR A 73 11.17 -16.49 -1.27
N SER A 74 12.28 -16.54 -0.54
CA SER A 74 12.65 -17.71 0.26
C SER A 74 11.61 -17.99 1.35
N GLY A 75 11.18 -19.26 1.45
CA GLY A 75 10.15 -19.68 2.41
C GLY A 75 8.71 -19.48 1.93
N ALA A 76 8.51 -18.91 0.75
CA ALA A 76 7.20 -18.85 0.10
C ALA A 76 6.82 -20.22 -0.49
N GLY A 77 5.53 -20.55 -0.45
CA GLY A 77 4.99 -21.67 -1.22
C GLY A 77 5.14 -21.45 -2.73
N GLU A 78 4.95 -22.51 -3.52
CA GLU A 78 4.96 -22.38 -4.98
C GLU A 78 3.97 -21.32 -5.45
N ASN A 79 4.43 -20.49 -6.40
CA ASN A 79 3.65 -19.44 -7.04
C ASN A 79 3.24 -18.27 -6.13
N THR A 80 3.82 -18.14 -4.93
CA THR A 80 3.55 -17.01 -4.03
C THR A 80 4.53 -15.87 -4.29
N ASN A 81 3.96 -14.70 -4.56
CA ASN A 81 4.67 -13.46 -4.83
C ASN A 81 4.48 -12.46 -3.70
N LEU A 82 5.37 -11.48 -3.63
CA LEU A 82 5.31 -10.39 -2.65
C LEU A 82 5.49 -9.05 -3.36
N VAL A 83 4.62 -8.09 -3.06
CA VAL A 83 4.78 -6.69 -3.44
C VAL A 83 4.91 -5.87 -2.16
N ILE A 84 5.91 -4.98 -2.12
CA ILE A 84 6.09 -3.99 -1.06
C ILE A 84 6.04 -2.62 -1.72
N LEU A 85 5.15 -1.77 -1.24
CA LEU A 85 5.03 -0.38 -1.65
C LEU A 85 5.37 0.51 -0.46
N GLU A 86 6.22 1.50 -0.67
CA GLU A 86 6.64 2.44 0.36
C GLU A 86 6.04 3.82 0.09
N PHE A 87 5.31 4.35 1.07
CA PHE A 87 4.67 5.65 1.01
C PHE A 87 5.30 6.63 2.00
N PRO A 88 5.33 7.93 1.70
CA PRO A 88 5.93 8.91 2.59
C PRO A 88 5.13 9.13 3.90
N ASN A 89 3.84 8.79 3.92
CA ASN A 89 2.94 8.90 5.07
C ASN A 89 1.59 8.19 4.78
N TRP A 90 0.71 8.13 5.79
CA TRP A 90 -0.63 7.54 5.68
C TRP A 90 -1.53 8.22 4.64
N ALA A 91 -1.48 9.55 4.49
CA ALA A 91 -2.32 10.25 3.52
C ALA A 91 -1.98 9.89 2.07
N ALA A 92 -0.70 9.61 1.78
CA ALA A 92 -0.28 9.10 0.48
C ALA A 92 -0.81 7.68 0.22
N LEU A 93 -0.82 6.82 1.25
CA LEU A 93 -1.44 5.49 1.14
C LEU A 93 -2.97 5.59 0.97
N ASP A 94 -3.65 6.47 1.71
CA ASP A 94 -5.11 6.62 1.66
C ASP A 94 -5.61 7.09 0.27
N SER A 95 -4.76 7.82 -0.46
CA SER A 95 -5.06 8.29 -1.82
C SER A 95 -4.53 7.37 -2.92
N TYR A 96 -3.89 6.25 -2.56
CA TYR A 96 -3.17 5.38 -3.48
C TYR A 96 -4.03 4.89 -4.65
N GLU A 97 -5.22 4.32 -4.39
CA GLU A 97 -6.05 3.74 -5.45
C GLU A 97 -6.44 4.77 -6.52
N ALA A 98 -6.88 5.95 -6.10
CA ALA A 98 -7.22 7.03 -7.03
C ALA A 98 -5.99 7.49 -7.85
N LYS A 99 -4.81 7.54 -7.22
CA LYS A 99 -3.57 7.91 -7.90
C LYS A 99 -3.03 6.81 -8.82
N LEU A 100 -3.27 5.56 -8.48
CA LEU A 100 -2.94 4.41 -9.30
C LEU A 100 -3.72 4.42 -10.61
N ASP A 101 -5.01 4.75 -10.57
CA ASP A 101 -5.82 4.94 -11.78
C ASP A 101 -5.30 6.10 -12.65
N GLU A 102 -4.97 7.25 -12.05
CA GLU A 102 -4.37 8.39 -12.78
C GLU A 102 -3.01 8.04 -13.42
N ALA A 103 -2.20 7.22 -12.75
CA ALA A 103 -0.92 6.76 -13.26
C ALA A 103 -1.10 5.73 -14.39
N SER A 104 -2.01 4.76 -14.20
CA SER A 104 -2.37 3.77 -15.22
C SER A 104 -2.89 4.43 -16.49
N GLN A 105 -3.77 5.43 -16.36
CA GLN A 105 -4.28 6.16 -17.52
C GLN A 105 -3.17 6.92 -18.27
N ALA A 106 -2.14 7.40 -17.56
CA ALA A 106 -1.02 8.11 -18.18
C ALA A 106 -0.03 7.18 -18.88
N VAL A 107 0.24 6.00 -18.30
CA VAL A 107 1.25 5.06 -18.80
C VAL A 107 0.67 4.04 -19.78
N LEU A 108 -0.48 3.48 -19.45
CA LEU A 108 -1.12 2.38 -20.18
C LEU A 108 -2.31 2.82 -21.04
N HIS A 109 -2.72 4.10 -20.92
CA HIS A 109 -3.90 4.66 -21.58
C HIS A 109 -5.21 3.94 -21.24
N LYS A 110 -5.26 3.31 -20.06
CA LYS A 110 -6.41 2.54 -19.55
C LYS A 110 -6.53 2.72 -18.03
N PRO A 111 -7.74 2.58 -17.46
CA PRO A 111 -7.90 2.50 -16.01
C PRO A 111 -7.12 1.30 -15.46
N TRP A 112 -6.84 1.32 -14.15
CA TRP A 112 -6.17 0.21 -13.49
C TRP A 112 -7.10 -1.02 -13.33
N SER A 113 -8.41 -0.78 -13.24
CA SER A 113 -9.46 -1.81 -13.14
C SER A 113 -10.01 -2.31 -14.48
#